data_AF-A0A9E0M5C2-F1
#
_entry.id   AF-A0A9E0M5C2-F1
#
_cell.length_a   1.000
_cell.length_b   1.000
_cell.length_c   1.000
_cell.angle_alpha   90.00
_cell.angle_beta   90.00
_cell.angle_gamma   90.00
#
_symmetry.space_group_name_H-M   'P 1'
#
loop_
_entity.id
_entity.type
_entity.pdbx_description
1 polymer ?
#
loop_
_entity_poly.entity_id
_entity_poly.type
_entity_poly.pdbx_seq_one_letter_code
_entity_poly.pdbx_strand_id
1 'polypeptide(L)' 'MVLKAVRWLKWGAVALAVALATLLAVRAYDSQRGPPLDLWHTFVPHELSATEIDKSDWSQYMAAEAKA' A
#
# COMPACT_ATOMS: atom_id res chain seq x y z
N MET A 1 -24.48 -32.78 -31.70
CA MET A 1 -24.16 -31.33 -31.73
C MET A 1 -24.16 -30.72 -30.32
N VAL A 2 -25.20 -31.00 -29.51
CA VAL A 2 -25.37 -30.52 -28.12
C VAL A 2 -24.19 -30.82 -27.18
N LEU A 3 -23.68 -32.06 -27.15
CA LEU A 3 -22.52 -32.44 -26.31
C LEU A 3 -21.25 -31.62 -26.60
N LYS A 4 -21.04 -31.22 -27.87
CA LYS A 4 -19.91 -30.35 -28.24
C LYS A 4 -20.12 -28.94 -27.72
N ALA A 5 -21.33 -28.40 -27.82
CA ALA A 5 -21.69 -27.08 -27.30
C ALA A 5 -21.55 -27.01 -25.77
N VAL A 6 -22.04 -28.01 -25.04
CA VAL A 6 -21.89 -28.11 -23.57
C VAL A 6 -20.42 -28.20 -23.18
N ARG A 7 -19.60 -28.94 -23.94
CA ARG A 7 -18.15 -29.01 -23.70
C ARG A 7 -17.48 -27.65 -23.86
N TRP A 8 -17.81 -26.91 -24.92
CA TRP A 8 -17.28 -25.55 -25.13
C TRP A 8 -17.73 -24.57 -24.06
N LEU A 9 -19.00 -24.63 -23.64
CA LEU A 9 -19.52 -23.82 -22.55
C LEU A 9 -18.79 -24.10 -21.23
N LYS A 10 -18.55 -25.39 -20.91
CA LYS A 10 -17.78 -25.77 -19.72
C LYS A 10 -16.37 -25.18 -19.75
N TRP A 11 -15.66 -25.32 -20.86
CA TRP A 11 -14.31 -24.78 -20.99
C TRP A 11 -14.30 -23.24 -20.95
N GLY A 12 -15.29 -22.58 -21.54
CA GLY A 12 -15.47 -21.13 -21.42
C GLY A 12 -15.69 -20.70 -19.96
N ALA A 13 -16.54 -21.41 -19.22
CA ALA A 13 -16.78 -21.14 -17.80
C ALA A 13 -15.52 -21.37 -16.96
N VAL A 14 -14.77 -22.45 -17.21
CA VAL A 14 -13.48 -22.72 -16.55
C VAL A 14 -12.47 -21.61 -16.85
N ALA A 15 -12.32 -21.21 -18.11
CA ALA A 15 -11.41 -20.14 -18.50
C ALA A 15 -11.78 -18.81 -17.82
N LEU A 16 -13.08 -18.47 -17.78
CA LEU A 16 -13.57 -17.28 -17.09
C LEU A 16 -13.29 -17.36 -15.59
N ALA A 17 -13.57 -18.49 -14.94
CA ALA A 17 -13.31 -18.66 -13.51
C ALA A 17 -11.82 -18.51 -13.18
N VAL A 18 -10.93 -19.09 -14.01
CA VAL A 18 -9.48 -18.93 -13.86
C VAL A 18 -9.08 -17.47 -14.03
N ALA A 19 -9.58 -16.78 -15.06
CA ALA A 19 -9.27 -15.37 -15.29
C ALA A 19 -9.71 -14.48 -14.12
N LEU A 20 -10.92 -14.71 -13.58
CA LEU A 20 -11.42 -13.99 -12.41
C LEU A 20 -10.58 -14.28 -11.15
N ALA A 21 -10.23 -15.55 -10.91
CA ALA A 21 -9.39 -15.92 -9.78
C ALA A 21 -8.00 -15.27 -9.87
N THR A 22 -7.38 -15.26 -11.06
CA THR A 22 -6.10 -14.58 -11.30
C THR A 22 -6.21 -13.08 -11.09
N LEU A 23 -7.25 -12.43 -11.61
CA LEU A 23 -7.48 -11.00 -11.41
C LEU A 23 -7.61 -10.66 -9.93
N LEU A 24 -8.38 -11.45 -9.16
CA LEU A 24 -8.54 -11.24 -7.73
C LEU A 24 -7.23 -11.47 -6.97
N ALA A 25 -6.45 -12.49 -7.33
CA ALA A 25 -5.15 -12.76 -6.71
C ALA A 25 -4.17 -11.61 -6.94
N VAL A 26 -4.04 -11.12 -8.19
CA VAL A 26 -3.22 -9.95 -8.52
C VAL A 26 -3.71 -8.72 -7.75
N ARG A 27 -5.02 -8.48 -7.72
CA ARG A 27 -5.60 -7.33 -7.02
C ARG A 27 -5.34 -7.36 -5.52
N ALA A 28 -5.41 -8.54 -4.90
CA ALA A 28 -5.10 -8.72 -3.47
C ALA A 28 -3.61 -8.53 -3.18
N TYR A 29 -2.74 -8.99 -4.09
CA TYR A 29 -1.30 -8.78 -4.01
C TYR A 29 -0.92 -7.29 -4.14
N ASP A 30 -1.47 -6.61 -5.14
CA ASP A 30 -1.25 -5.18 -5.34
C ASP A 30 -1.85 -4.34 -4.22
N SER A 31 -2.97 -4.77 -3.61
CA SER A 31 -3.56 -4.05 -2.47
C SER A 31 -2.67 -4.01 -1.23
N GLN A 32 -1.73 -4.95 -1.10
CA GLN A 32 -0.77 -4.98 0.00
C GLN A 32 0.44 -4.08 -0.25
N ARG A 33 0.60 -3.61 -1.50
CA ARG A 33 1.69 -2.73 -1.89
C ARG A 33 1.20 -1.29 -1.80
N GLY A 34 1.79 -0.52 -0.90
CA GLY A 34 1.64 0.94 -0.93
C GLY A 34 2.35 1.55 -2.15
N PRO A 35 2.10 2.83 -2.44
CA PRO A 35 2.97 3.57 -3.35
C PRO A 35 4.43 3.49 -2.87
N PRO A 36 5.41 3.67 -3.78
CA PRO A 36 6.80 3.80 -3.36
C PRO A 36 6.94 4.90 -2.31
N LEU A 37 7.93 4.75 -1.42
CA LEU A 37 8.24 5.77 -0.44
C LEU A 37 8.65 7.05 -1.18
N ASP A 38 7.85 8.09 -1.01
CA ASP A 38 8.30 9.45 -1.35
C ASP A 38 9.52 9.85 -0.50
N LEU A 39 10.28 10.82 -0.98
CA LEU A 39 11.50 11.32 -0.32
C LEU A 39 11.28 11.65 1.17
N TRP A 40 10.14 12.26 1.50
CA TRP A 40 9.79 12.66 2.87
C TRP A 40 9.54 11.47 3.81
N HIS A 41 9.30 10.26 3.31
CA HIS A 41 9.19 9.05 4.13
C HIS A 41 10.55 8.41 4.45
N THR A 42 11.62 8.81 3.76
CA THR A 42 12.96 8.25 3.95
C THR A 42 13.80 9.03 4.95
N PHE A 43 13.31 10.21 5.34
CA PHE A 43 13.95 11.08 6.31
C PHE A 43 13.13 11.09 7.60
N VAL A 44 13.78 10.78 8.71
CA VAL A 44 13.21 10.95 10.05
C VAL A 44 14.00 12.07 10.71
N PRO A 45 13.42 13.27 10.88
CA PRO A 45 14.10 14.37 11.54
C PRO A 45 14.36 14.04 13.02
N HIS A 46 15.32 14.75 13.61
CA HIS A 46 15.53 14.67 15.05
C HIS A 46 14.45 15.48 15.77
N GLU A 47 13.60 14.80 16.53
CA GLU A 47 12.50 15.39 17.29
C GLU A 47 12.85 15.52 18.77
N LEU A 48 12.34 16.58 19.41
CA LEU A 48 12.41 16.71 20.86
C LEU A 48 11.54 15.63 21.52
N SER A 49 12.06 15.00 22.57
CA SER A 49 11.27 14.10 23.40
C SER A 49 10.19 14.87 24.19
N ALA A 50 9.16 14.16 24.66
CA ALA A 50 8.08 14.79 25.44
C ALA A 50 8.60 15.59 26.64
N THR A 51 9.62 15.09 27.35
CA THR A 51 10.22 15.79 28.49
C THR A 51 11.08 17.00 28.11
N GLU A 52 11.62 17.02 26.89
CA GLU A 52 12.33 18.18 26.34
C GLU A 52 11.34 19.23 25.87
N ILE A 53 10.23 18.82 25.24
CA ILE A 53 9.13 19.71 24.86
C ILE A 53 8.55 20.40 26.10
N ASP A 54 8.24 19.64 27.15
CA ASP A 54 7.70 20.15 28.42
C ASP A 54 8.62 21.19 29.09
N LYS A 55 9.92 21.14 28.81
CA LYS A 55 10.93 22.07 29.33
C LYS A 55 11.30 23.18 28.35
N SER A 56 10.79 23.10 27.12
CA SER A 56 11.09 24.06 26.07
C SER A 56 10.03 25.16 25.99
N ASP A 57 10.44 26.33 25.54
CA ASP A 57 9.52 27.35 25.04
C ASP A 57 9.41 27.30 23.51
N TRP A 58 8.52 28.13 22.96
CA TRP A 58 8.29 28.21 21.52
C TRP A 58 9.55 28.50 20.71
N SER A 59 10.46 29.34 21.23
CA SER A 59 11.69 29.70 20.53
C SER A 59 12.66 28.53 20.45
N GLN A 60 12.75 27.76 21.53
CA GLN A 60 13.60 26.57 21.64
C GLN A 60 13.06 25.43 20.77
N TYR A 61 11.75 25.25 20.73
CA TYR A 61 11.09 24.32 19.82
C TYR A 61 11.41 24.65 18.36
N MET A 62 11.23 25.90 17.93
CA MET A 62 11.55 26.33 16.56
C MET A 62 13.04 26.22 16.21
N ALA A 63 13.92 26.43 17.19
CA ALA A 63 15.36 26.22 16.99
C ALA A 63 15.76 24.75 16.85
N ALA A 64 14.96 23.82 17.38
CA ALA A 64 15.15 22.38 17.18
C ALA A 64 14.67 21.95 15.79
N GLU A 65 13.47 22.38 15.40
CA GLU A 65 12.88 22.14 14.06
C GLU A 65 13.77 22.67 12.93
N ALA A 66 14.39 23.84 13.11
CA ALA A 66 15.29 24.43 12.10
C ALA A 66 16.62 23.68 11.87
N LYS A 67 16.93 22.66 12.69
CA LYS A 67 18.14 21.83 12.55
C LYS A 67 17.87 20.53 11.79
N ALA A 68 16.61 20.20 11.56
CA ALA A 68 16.16 19.06 10.76
C ALA A 68 16.15 19.39 9.27
#